data_AF-A0A7Y7NEF9-F1
#
_entry.id   AF-A0A7Y7NEF9-F1
#
_cell.length_a   1.000
_cell.length_b   1.000
_cell.length_c   1.000
_cell.angle_alpha   90.00
_cell.angle_beta   90.00
_cell.angle_gamma   90.00
#
_symmetry.space_group_name_H-M   'P 1'
#
loop_
_entity.id
_entity.type
_entity.pdbx_description
1 polymer ?
#
loop_
_entity_poly.entity_id
_entity_poly.type
_entity_poly.pdbx_seq_one_letter_code
_entity_poly.pdbx_strand_id
1 'polypeptide(L)'
;MKNGKAIIGVVLVFILGILCGILSTHLMYTSRIESIISGKPQFKEEHLVSRLDRKLDLNKQQEEQVRTIVHETHEQIQALRSQLHPQTEAIIEKSQAKIRVILTPDQQKKFEQIIAERKERARRKGL
;
A
#
# COMPACT_ATOMS: atom_id res chain seq x y z
N MET A 1 4.70 1.16 54.32
CA MET A 1 5.12 1.64 52.98
C MET A 1 6.03 0.62 52.27
N LYS A 2 5.58 -0.63 52.06
CA LYS A 2 6.45 -1.71 51.52
C LYS A 2 6.19 -2.07 50.06
N ASN A 3 5.10 -1.60 49.46
CA ASN A 3 4.66 -2.05 48.13
C ASN A 3 5.07 -1.09 47.01
N GLY A 4 5.58 0.10 47.35
CA GLY A 4 5.96 1.13 46.36
C GLY A 4 7.07 0.65 45.42
N LYS A 5 8.03 -0.13 45.94
CA LYS A 5 9.13 -0.70 45.14
C LYS A 5 8.62 -1.72 44.11
N ALA A 6 7.60 -2.50 44.47
CA ALA A 6 6.98 -3.47 43.56
C ALA A 6 6.15 -2.77 42.46
N ILE A 7 5.39 -1.73 42.82
CA ILE A 7 4.62 -0.92 41.86
C ILE A 7 5.56 -0.24 40.86
N ILE A 8 6.67 0.32 41.33
CA ILE A 8 7.70 0.95 40.47
C ILE A 8 8.29 -0.07 39.50
N GLY A 9 8.57 -1.30 39.97
CA GLY A 9 9.05 -2.38 39.11
C GLY A 9 8.07 -2.74 37.99
N VAL A 10 6.78 -2.87 38.31
CA VAL A 10 5.74 -3.19 37.32
C VAL A 10 5.58 -2.08 36.29
N VAL A 11 5.59 -0.82 36.73
CA VAL A 11 5.49 0.34 35.82
C VAL A 11 6.70 0.41 34.89
N LEU A 12 7.91 0.12 35.37
CA LEU A 12 9.12 0.08 34.55
C LEU A 12 9.05 -0.98 33.45
N VAL A 13 8.60 -2.19 33.77
CA VAL A 13 8.43 -3.27 32.79
C VAL A 13 7.40 -2.87 31.73
N PHE A 14 6.32 -2.20 32.12
CA PHE A 14 5.28 -1.75 31.19
C PHE A 14 5.81 -0.67 30.23
N ILE A 15 6.57 0.29 30.74
CA ILE A 15 7.21 1.33 29.91
C ILE A 15 8.22 0.70 28.94
N LEU A 16 9.04 -0.24 29.40
CA LEU A 16 9.97 -0.98 28.54
C LEU A 16 9.24 -1.77 27.45
N GLY A 17 8.11 -2.39 27.77
CA GLY A 17 7.25 -3.08 26.81
C GLY A 17 6.68 -2.12 25.76
N ILE A 18 6.19 -0.94 26.17
CA ILE A 18 5.68 0.09 25.25
C ILE A 18 6.81 0.60 24.34
N LEU A 19 7.99 0.89 24.89
CA LEU A 19 9.15 1.35 24.11
C LEU A 19 9.61 0.29 23.11
N CYS A 20 9.64 -0.99 23.53
CA CYS A 20 9.96 -2.10 22.64
C CYS A 20 8.89 -2.28 21.56
N GLY A 21 7.62 -2.09 21.89
CA GLY A 21 6.50 -2.12 20.94
C GLY A 21 6.55 -0.96 19.93
N ILE A 22 6.83 0.27 20.37
CA ILE A 22 6.99 1.44 19.49
C ILE A 22 8.20 1.25 18.58
N LEU A 23 9.33 0.79 19.11
CA LEU A 23 10.54 0.53 18.32
C LEU A 23 10.32 -0.60 17.31
N SER A 24 9.68 -1.69 17.72
CA SER A 24 9.32 -2.80 16.81
C SER A 24 8.35 -2.33 15.72
N THR A 25 7.36 -1.50 16.07
CA THR A 25 6.41 -0.92 15.12
C THR A 25 7.11 0.05 14.17
N HIS A 26 8.00 0.90 14.66
CA HIS A 26 8.75 1.86 13.85
C HIS A 26 9.70 1.14 12.87
N LEU A 27 10.42 0.11 13.34
CA LEU A 27 11.29 -0.73 12.49
C LEU A 27 10.48 -1.55 11.47
N MET A 28 9.30 -2.05 11.83
CA MET A 28 8.41 -2.75 10.90
C MET A 28 7.72 -1.81 9.91
N TYR A 29 7.43 -0.57 10.31
CA TYR A 29 6.82 0.47 9.48
C TYR A 29 7.80 0.99 8.42
N THR A 30 9.09 1.13 8.77
CA THR A 30 10.13 1.54 7.81
C THR A 30 10.64 0.42 6.92
N SER A 31 10.33 -0.87 7.19
CA SER A 31 10.98 -1.95 6.43
C SER A 31 10.15 -3.18 6.04
N ARG A 32 8.89 -3.42 6.47
CA ARG A 32 8.22 -4.67 6.05
C ARG A 32 6.72 -4.87 6.19
N ILE A 33 5.93 -3.98 6.82
CA ILE A 33 4.45 -4.20 6.90
C ILE A 33 3.69 -3.66 5.69
N GLU A 34 4.33 -2.81 4.90
CA GLU A 34 4.85 -3.19 3.59
C GLU A 34 4.17 -4.42 2.85
N SER A 35 4.96 -5.46 2.62
CA SER A 35 4.67 -6.63 1.78
C SER A 35 3.57 -7.60 2.21
N ILE A 36 3.21 -7.69 3.50
CA ILE A 36 2.40 -8.84 3.99
C ILE A 36 0.88 -8.61 3.89
N ILE A 37 0.39 -7.38 3.99
CA ILE A 37 -1.06 -7.11 4.11
C ILE A 37 -1.70 -6.57 2.82
N SER A 38 -0.91 -6.05 1.87
CA SER A 38 -1.47 -5.25 0.74
C SER A 38 -1.05 -5.72 -0.66
N GLY A 39 -0.28 -6.81 -0.81
CA GLY A 39 0.26 -7.20 -2.12
C GLY A 39 1.21 -6.12 -2.68
N LYS A 40 2.13 -5.67 -1.83
CA LYS A 40 2.90 -4.44 -2.05
C LYS A 40 4.03 -4.55 -3.10
N PRO A 41 4.39 -3.42 -3.72
CA PRO A 41 5.32 -3.33 -4.85
C PRO A 41 6.68 -4.00 -4.66
N GLN A 42 7.26 -3.96 -3.45
CA GLN A 42 8.52 -4.66 -3.15
C GLN A 42 8.48 -6.15 -3.46
N PHE A 43 7.34 -6.82 -3.28
CA PHE A 43 7.21 -8.24 -3.63
C PHE A 43 7.28 -8.45 -5.16
N LYS A 44 6.74 -7.50 -5.94
CA LYS A 44 6.78 -7.55 -7.41
C LYS A 44 8.15 -7.17 -7.96
N GLU A 45 8.83 -6.21 -7.34
CA GLU A 45 10.21 -5.82 -7.67
C GLU A 45 11.17 -6.98 -7.40
N GLU A 46 11.12 -7.57 -6.20
CA GLU A 46 11.97 -8.73 -5.84
C GLU A 46 11.71 -9.92 -6.77
N HIS A 47 10.44 -10.18 -7.11
CA HIS A 47 10.10 -11.22 -8.07
C HIS A 47 10.64 -10.97 -9.47
N LEU A 48 10.68 -9.71 -9.92
CA LEU A 48 11.26 -9.34 -11.20
C LEU A 48 12.78 -9.52 -11.18
N VAL A 49 13.45 -9.00 -10.16
CA VAL A 49 14.90 -9.14 -9.98
C VAL A 49 15.29 -10.62 -9.90
N SER A 50 14.64 -11.42 -9.05
CA SER A 50 14.89 -12.86 -8.92
C SER A 50 14.60 -13.64 -10.22
N ARG A 51 13.59 -13.22 -10.99
CA ARG A 51 13.31 -13.82 -12.29
C ARG A 51 14.39 -13.50 -13.33
N LEU A 52 14.92 -12.28 -13.31
CA LEU A 52 16.00 -11.85 -14.20
C LEU A 52 17.31 -12.54 -13.83
N ASP A 53 17.63 -12.58 -12.54
CA ASP A 53 18.77 -13.29 -11.98
C ASP A 53 18.80 -14.76 -12.45
N ARG A 54 17.72 -15.52 -12.20
CA ARG A 54 17.63 -16.93 -12.61
C ARG A 54 17.68 -17.16 -14.13
N LYS A 55 17.36 -16.15 -14.94
CA LYS A 55 17.34 -16.27 -16.41
C LYS A 55 18.62 -15.83 -17.09
N LEU A 56 19.38 -14.96 -16.43
CA LEU A 56 20.56 -14.31 -16.99
C LEU A 56 21.83 -14.67 -16.22
N ASP A 57 21.70 -15.45 -15.14
CA ASP A 57 22.77 -15.86 -14.23
C ASP A 57 23.60 -14.63 -13.78
N LEU A 58 22.90 -13.66 -13.18
CA LEU A 58 23.51 -12.39 -12.80
C LEU A 58 24.54 -12.61 -11.70
N ASN A 59 25.68 -11.93 -11.80
CA ASN A 59 26.58 -11.82 -10.66
C ASN A 59 26.05 -10.78 -9.65
N LYS A 60 26.62 -10.76 -8.44
CA LYS A 60 26.17 -9.87 -7.35
C LYS A 60 26.12 -8.39 -7.74
N GLN A 61 27.11 -7.93 -8.50
CA GLN A 61 27.17 -6.53 -8.93
C GLN A 61 26.05 -6.21 -9.94
N GLN A 62 25.79 -7.13 -10.87
CA GLN A 62 24.70 -6.99 -11.84
C GLN A 62 23.33 -7.07 -11.16
N GLU A 63 23.15 -7.98 -10.20
CA GLU A 63 21.89 -8.11 -9.45
C GLU A 63 21.58 -6.81 -8.70
N GLU A 64 22.58 -6.21 -8.03
CA GLU A 64 22.42 -4.94 -7.31
C GLU A 64 22.06 -3.78 -8.26
N GLN A 65 22.70 -3.71 -9.43
CA GLN A 65 22.36 -2.71 -10.45
C GLN A 65 20.94 -2.90 -10.99
N VAL A 66 20.54 -4.14 -11.29
CA VAL A 66 19.19 -4.46 -11.76
C VAL A 66 18.15 -4.10 -10.71
N ARG A 67 18.43 -4.39 -9.44
CA ARG A 67 17.57 -4.02 -8.30
C ARG A 67 17.34 -2.51 -8.23
N THR A 68 18.42 -1.71 -8.33
CA THR A 68 18.32 -0.25 -8.36
C THR A 68 17.48 0.24 -9.53
N ILE A 69 17.72 -0.25 -10.75
CA ILE A 69 16.97 0.14 -11.95
C ILE A 69 15.48 -0.20 -11.81
N VAL A 70 15.16 -1.40 -11.33
CA VAL A 70 13.77 -1.85 -11.12
C VAL A 70 13.08 -0.97 -10.09
N HIS A 71 13.77 -0.63 -9.00
CA HIS A 71 13.23 0.22 -7.94
C HIS A 71 12.97 1.65 -8.45
N GLU A 72 13.95 2.29 -9.10
CA GLU A 72 13.78 3.63 -9.68
C GLU A 72 12.66 3.67 -10.72
N THR A 73 12.55 2.63 -11.55
CA THR A 73 11.46 2.51 -12.52
C THR A 73 10.10 2.40 -11.83
N HIS A 74 10.03 1.65 -10.72
CA HIS A 74 8.80 1.53 -9.94
C HIS A 74 8.35 2.88 -9.38
N GLU A 75 9.26 3.61 -8.75
CA GLU A 75 9.03 4.96 -8.20
C GLU A 75 8.52 5.93 -9.29
N GLN A 76 9.18 5.94 -10.46
CA GLN A 76 8.74 6.78 -11.58
C GLN A 76 7.32 6.46 -12.05
N ILE A 77 6.97 5.17 -12.15
CA ILE A 77 5.61 4.74 -12.52
C ILE A 77 4.61 5.14 -11.44
N GLN A 78 4.95 4.99 -10.16
CA GLN A 78 4.06 5.36 -9.05
C GLN A 78 3.82 6.87 -9.02
N ALA A 79 4.86 7.68 -9.22
CA ALA A 79 4.75 9.13 -9.32
C ALA A 79 3.84 9.53 -10.48
N LEU A 80 4.04 8.95 -11.67
CA LEU A 80 3.20 9.21 -12.84
C LEU A 80 1.74 8.82 -12.60
N ARG A 81 1.49 7.63 -12.01
CA ARG A 81 0.14 7.18 -11.66
C ARG A 81 -0.53 8.14 -10.69
N SER A 82 0.18 8.62 -9.67
CA SER A 82 -0.35 9.56 -8.68
C SER A 82 -0.75 10.89 -9.32
N GLN A 83 0.03 11.37 -10.29
CA GLN A 83 -0.28 12.59 -11.04
C GLN A 83 -1.49 12.43 -11.98
N LEU A 84 -1.63 11.27 -12.61
CA LEU A 84 -2.71 11.00 -13.58
C LEU A 84 -4.01 10.51 -12.94
N HIS A 85 -3.96 9.98 -11.72
CA HIS A 85 -5.12 9.50 -10.99
C HIS A 85 -6.27 10.53 -10.90
N PRO A 86 -6.06 11.78 -10.45
CA PRO A 86 -7.15 12.76 -10.37
C PRO A 86 -7.75 13.09 -11.74
N GLN A 87 -6.95 13.11 -12.80
CA GLN A 87 -7.43 13.35 -14.16
C GLN A 87 -8.31 12.20 -14.63
N THR A 88 -7.93 10.97 -14.30
CA THR A 88 -8.68 9.76 -14.62
C THR A 88 -10.03 9.75 -13.89
N GLU A 89 -10.04 10.06 -12.59
CA GLU A 89 -11.26 10.17 -11.79
C GLU A 89 -12.22 11.23 -12.36
N ALA A 90 -11.70 12.40 -12.74
CA ALA A 90 -12.51 13.46 -13.35
C ALA A 90 -13.16 13.02 -14.68
N ILE A 91 -12.43 12.26 -15.52
CA ILE A 91 -12.96 11.70 -16.77
C ILE A 91 -14.09 10.69 -16.47
N ILE A 92 -13.88 9.82 -15.48
CA ILE A 92 -14.87 8.82 -15.06
C ILE A 92 -16.13 9.52 -14.52
N GLU A 93 -15.99 10.50 -13.64
CA GLU A 93 -17.11 11.25 -13.07
C GLU A 93 -17.91 11.97 -14.16
N LYS A 94 -17.24 12.61 -15.11
CA LYS A 94 -17.88 13.26 -16.26
C LYS A 94 -18.66 12.25 -17.12
N SER A 95 -18.13 11.05 -17.30
CA SER A 95 -18.81 9.97 -18.02
C SER A 95 -20.05 9.50 -17.26
N GLN A 96 -19.94 9.29 -15.94
CA GLN A 96 -21.07 8.93 -15.08
C GLN A 96 -22.17 9.99 -15.11
N ALA A 97 -21.82 11.28 -15.08
CA ALA A 97 -22.78 12.37 -15.18
C ALA A 97 -23.57 12.32 -16.51
N LYS A 98 -22.89 12.08 -17.64
CA LYS A 98 -23.56 11.90 -18.93
C LYS A 98 -24.49 10.69 -18.96
N ILE A 99 -24.07 9.58 -18.36
CA ILE A 99 -24.90 8.38 -18.26
C ILE A 99 -26.16 8.67 -17.43
N ARG A 100 -26.05 9.36 -16.28
CA ARG A 100 -27.21 9.69 -15.43
C ARG A 100 -28.33 10.41 -16.20
N VAL A 101 -27.97 11.31 -17.12
CA VAL A 101 -28.93 12.10 -17.90
C VAL A 101 -29.82 11.24 -18.80
N ILE A 102 -29.33 10.10 -19.29
CA ILE A 102 -30.09 9.23 -20.20
C ILE A 102 -30.85 8.10 -19.50
N LEU A 103 -30.71 7.97 -18.17
CA LEU A 103 -31.33 6.91 -17.39
C LEU A 103 -32.67 7.37 -16.80
N THR A 104 -33.62 6.44 -16.72
CA THR A 104 -34.87 6.64 -15.97
C THR A 104 -34.58 6.71 -14.46
N PRO A 105 -35.50 7.25 -13.63
CA PRO A 105 -35.29 7.35 -12.19
C PRO A 105 -34.97 6.00 -11.51
N ASP A 106 -35.62 4.91 -11.92
CA ASP A 106 -35.33 3.58 -11.37
C ASP A 106 -33.99 3.01 -11.83
N GLN A 107 -33.57 3.33 -13.06
CA GLN A 107 -32.25 2.96 -13.56
C GLN A 107 -31.14 3.76 -12.87
N GLN A 108 -31.37 5.04 -12.56
CA GLN A 108 -30.42 5.85 -11.81
C GLN A 108 -30.14 5.26 -10.43
N LYS A 109 -31.16 4.81 -9.70
CA LYS A 109 -30.98 4.13 -8.40
C LYS A 109 -30.07 2.90 -8.51
N LYS A 110 -30.29 2.05 -9.53
CA LYS A 110 -29.43 0.88 -9.79
C LYS A 110 -28.01 1.28 -10.19
N PHE A 111 -27.87 2.35 -10.98
CA PHE A 111 -26.57 2.85 -11.41
C PHE A 111 -25.73 3.36 -10.24
N GLU A 112 -26.33 4.09 -9.30
CA GLU A 112 -25.63 4.54 -8.07
C GLU A 112 -25.16 3.36 -7.21
N GLN A 113 -25.96 2.28 -7.10
CA GLN A 113 -25.52 1.06 -6.42
C GLN A 113 -24.28 0.45 -7.09
N ILE A 114 -24.27 0.36 -8.42
CA ILE A 114 -23.12 -0.15 -9.18
C ILE A 114 -21.87 0.71 -8.95
N ILE A 115 -22.02 2.05 -8.94
CA ILE A 115 -20.90 2.96 -8.66
C ILE A 115 -20.38 2.77 -7.23
N ALA A 116 -21.28 2.71 -6.24
CA ALA A 116 -20.93 2.53 -4.84
C ALA A 116 -20.17 1.23 -4.61
N GLU A 117 -20.65 0.11 -5.16
CA GLU A 117 -19.96 -1.18 -5.07
C GLU A 117 -18.56 -1.13 -5.70
N ARG A 118 -18.40 -0.47 -6.84
CA ARG A 118 -17.10 -0.31 -7.49
C ARG A 118 -16.14 0.48 -6.62
N LYS A 119 -16.60 1.58 -6.03
CA LYS A 119 -15.81 2.43 -5.11
C LYS A 119 -15.41 1.66 -3.85
N GLU A 120 -16.31 0.85 -3.29
CA GLU A 120 -16.00 0.02 -2.14
C GLU A 120 -14.96 -1.06 -2.48
N ARG A 121 -15.10 -1.71 -3.64
CA ARG A 121 -14.10 -2.69 -4.12
C ARG A 121 -12.74 -2.04 -4.36
N ALA A 122 -12.68 -0.81 -4.88
CA ALA A 122 -11.45 -0.07 -5.06
C ALA A 122 -10.78 0.23 -3.71
N ARG A 123 -11.55 0.77 -2.75
CA ARG A 123 -11.08 1.04 -1.38
C ARG A 123 -10.54 -0.21 -0.68
N ARG A 124 -11.23 -1.36 -0.82
CA ARG A 124 -10.77 -2.66 -0.28
C ARG A 124 -9.46 -3.13 -0.89
N LYS A 125 -9.15 -2.72 -2.12
CA LYS A 125 -7.91 -3.05 -2.82
C LYS A 125 -6.78 -2.03 -2.59
N GLY A 126 -7.02 -0.99 -1.79
CA GLY A 126 -6.04 0.09 -1.56
C GLY A 126 -5.79 0.95 -2.80
N LEU A 127 -6.79 1.04 -3.69
CA LEU A 127 -6.80 1.93 -4.87
C LEU A 127 -7.55 3.23 -4.55
#